data_AF-A0AAU6Y5F7-F1
#
_entry.id   AF-A0AAU6Y5F7-F1
#
_cell.length_a   1.000
_cell.length_b   1.000
_cell.length_c   1.000
_cell.angle_alpha   90.00
_cell.angle_beta   90.00
_cell.angle_gamma   90.00
#
_symmetry.space_group_name_H-M   'P 1'
#
loop_
_entity.id
_entity.type
_entity.pdbx_description
1 polymer ?
#
loop_
_entity_poly.entity_id
_entity_poly.type
_entity_poly.pdbx_seq_one_letter_code
_entity_poly.pdbx_strand_id
1 'polypeptide(L)'
;MKLLSYPVRPKLYYSPGLISLVLLPTVCLVWLKQHKAFEEKRIIDIVFFNPSFIVIYPNNVFPPKKKYTTINLTGNLEADKISLQYAQVLLSRWKAAKDDIQGVNFHFGNKSKYWAFVEAINVCKAIDLQLYMPYQNNMYAMWSFHPGHRDKKLQLPLCGGIGNFEPPPQRPTFYKMMLDKFGDYWLSGIVFMLMVSGTLLKLKSKSAKHKLTLQNID
;
A
#
# COMPACT_ATOMS: atom_id res chain seq x y z
N MET A 1 -54.44 45.62 8.24
CA MET A 1 -53.09 45.14 7.85
C MET A 1 -53.25 43.88 7.02
N LYS A 2 -52.89 43.90 5.72
CA LYS A 2 -52.87 42.70 4.87
C LYS A 2 -51.46 42.10 4.95
N LEU A 3 -51.34 40.91 5.55
CA LEU A 3 -50.11 40.12 5.51
C LEU A 3 -49.94 39.57 4.10
N LEU A 4 -48.85 39.93 3.43
CA LEU A 4 -48.49 39.41 2.12
C LEU A 4 -48.20 37.91 2.23
N SER A 5 -49.15 37.09 1.76
CA SER A 5 -48.98 35.65 1.58
C SER A 5 -47.90 35.42 0.52
N TYR A 6 -46.77 34.85 0.93
CA TYR A 6 -45.70 34.47 0.01
C TYR A 6 -46.14 33.22 -0.78
N PRO A 7 -46.11 33.24 -2.12
CA PRO A 7 -46.52 32.09 -2.91
C PRO A 7 -45.54 30.92 -2.66
N VAL A 8 -46.09 29.75 -2.35
CA VAL A 8 -45.33 28.52 -2.17
C VAL A 8 -44.66 28.17 -3.51
N ARG A 9 -43.33 28.26 -3.56
CA ARG A 9 -42.58 27.95 -4.78
C ARG A 9 -42.58 26.43 -5.03
N PRO A 10 -42.81 25.97 -6.26
CA PRO A 10 -42.73 24.55 -6.59
C PRO A 10 -41.30 24.04 -6.40
N LYS A 11 -41.16 22.85 -5.79
CA LYS A 11 -39.86 22.20 -5.60
C LYS A 11 -39.27 21.83 -6.96
N LEU A 12 -38.15 22.47 -7.32
CA LEU A 12 -37.36 22.12 -8.50
C LEU A 12 -36.64 20.79 -8.26
N TYR A 13 -37.19 19.70 -8.79
CA TYR A 13 -36.52 18.40 -8.82
C TYR A 13 -35.54 18.35 -9.98
N TYR A 14 -34.27 18.60 -9.70
CA TYR A 14 -33.19 18.58 -10.70
C TYR A 14 -32.75 17.15 -11.02
N SER A 15 -33.62 16.43 -11.71
CA SER A 15 -33.37 15.05 -12.19
C SER A 15 -32.05 14.86 -12.97
N PRO A 16 -31.60 15.80 -13.84
CA PRO A 16 -30.32 15.63 -14.54
C PRO A 16 -29.11 15.69 -13.59
N GLY A 17 -29.22 16.39 -12.46
CA GLY A 17 -28.17 16.42 -11.44
C GLY A 17 -27.95 15.05 -10.80
N LEU A 18 -29.04 14.31 -10.56
CA LEU A 18 -28.99 12.94 -10.03
C LEU A 18 -28.30 11.96 -10.98
N ILE A 19 -28.53 12.11 -12.29
CA ILE A 19 -27.85 11.30 -13.31
C ILE A 19 -26.36 11.65 -13.33
N SER A 20 -26.02 12.94 -13.35
CA SER A 20 -24.62 13.40 -13.32
C SER A 20 -23.88 12.90 -12.08
N LEU A 21 -24.55 12.91 -10.92
CA LEU A 21 -23.98 12.49 -9.64
C LEU A 21 -23.53 11.02 -9.63
N VAL A 22 -24.18 10.15 -10.42
CA VAL A 22 -23.84 8.71 -10.47
C VAL A 22 -23.01 8.34 -11.69
N LEU A 23 -23.25 9.00 -12.83
CA LEU A 23 -22.57 8.68 -14.07
C LEU A 23 -21.13 9.22 -14.07
N LEU A 24 -20.88 10.37 -13.44
CA LEU A 24 -19.56 10.99 -13.41
C LEU A 24 -18.54 10.18 -12.58
N PRO A 25 -18.85 9.70 -11.35
CA PRO A 25 -17.93 8.85 -10.60
C PRO A 25 -17.66 7.50 -11.28
N THR A 26 -18.68 6.90 -11.89
CA THR A 26 -18.54 5.60 -12.56
C THR A 26 -17.67 5.70 -13.81
N VAL A 27 -17.88 6.72 -14.65
CA VAL A 27 -17.01 7.00 -15.81
C VAL A 27 -15.59 7.32 -15.36
N CYS A 28 -15.42 8.10 -14.29
CA CYS A 28 -14.11 8.39 -13.71
C CYS A 28 -13.39 7.10 -13.27
N LEU A 29 -14.07 6.19 -12.55
CA LEU A 29 -13.49 4.92 -12.13
C LEU A 29 -13.12 4.01 -13.32
N VAL A 30 -13.96 3.96 -14.36
CA VAL A 30 -13.66 3.21 -15.58
C VAL A 30 -12.44 3.78 -16.29
N TRP A 31 -12.36 5.11 -16.42
CA TRP A 31 -11.24 5.80 -17.04
C TRP A 31 -9.93 5.57 -16.25
N LEU A 32 -9.96 5.70 -14.92
CA LEU A 32 -8.81 5.42 -14.06
C LEU A 32 -8.35 3.96 -14.16
N LYS A 33 -9.29 3.02 -14.27
CA LYS A 33 -8.97 1.60 -14.48
C LYS A 33 -8.30 1.35 -15.84
N GLN A 34 -8.80 1.97 -16.92
CA GLN A 34 -8.21 1.86 -18.25
C GLN A 34 -6.80 2.44 -18.32
N HIS A 35 -6.53 3.51 -17.56
CA HIS A 35 -5.22 4.16 -17.50
C HIS A 35 -4.31 3.58 -16.41
N LYS A 36 -4.67 2.41 -15.87
CA LYS A 36 -3.86 1.69 -14.89
C LYS A 36 -3.48 2.54 -13.67
N ALA A 37 -4.32 3.51 -13.30
CA ALA A 37 -4.08 4.40 -12.17
C ALA A 37 -3.98 3.65 -10.83
N PHE A 38 -4.51 2.43 -10.78
CA PHE A 38 -4.47 1.53 -9.63
C PHE A 38 -3.47 0.37 -9.78
N GLU A 39 -2.47 0.47 -10.66
CA GLU A 39 -1.38 -0.53 -10.66
C GLU A 39 -0.72 -0.55 -9.27
N GLU A 40 -0.66 -1.74 -8.67
CA GLU A 40 -0.04 -1.94 -7.37
C GLU A 40 1.47 -1.72 -7.53
N LYS A 41 1.92 -0.48 -7.32
CA LYS A 41 3.35 -0.19 -7.19
C LYS A 41 3.82 -0.79 -5.87
N ARG A 42 4.51 -1.91 -5.96
CA ARG A 42 5.17 -2.54 -4.80
C ARG A 42 6.43 -1.77 -4.49
N ILE A 43 6.33 -0.87 -3.52
CA ILE A 43 7.46 -0.12 -3.00
C ILE A 43 7.97 -0.86 -1.77
N ILE A 44 9.28 -1.05 -1.70
CA ILE A 44 9.94 -1.54 -0.50
C ILE A 44 10.70 -0.35 0.07
N ASP A 45 10.34 0.06 1.27
CA ASP A 45 11.13 1.03 2.02
C ASP A 45 12.41 0.33 2.50
N ILE A 46 13.57 0.93 2.19
CA ILE A 46 14.89 0.38 2.50
C ILE A 46 15.68 1.49 3.16
N VAL A 47 16.07 1.27 4.41
CA VAL A 47 16.95 2.18 5.14
C VAL A 47 18.40 1.83 4.81
N PHE A 48 19.07 2.70 4.06
CA PHE A 48 20.50 2.57 3.78
C PHE A 48 21.33 3.14 4.93
N PHE A 49 22.47 2.51 5.21
CA PHE A 49 23.41 3.07 6.18
C PHE A 49 24.08 4.32 5.62
N ASN A 50 24.08 5.40 6.40
CA ASN A 50 24.79 6.63 6.08
C ASN A 50 26.04 6.75 6.97
N PRO A 51 27.25 6.84 6.39
CA PRO A 51 28.49 6.90 7.16
C PRO A 51 28.59 8.14 8.07
N SER A 52 27.86 9.21 7.77
CA SER A 52 27.80 10.40 8.64
C SER A 52 27.24 10.09 10.04
N PHE A 53 26.49 8.99 10.21
CA PHE A 53 26.03 8.56 11.55
C PHE A 53 27.18 8.16 12.48
N ILE A 54 28.33 7.70 11.95
CA ILE A 54 29.49 7.35 12.76
C ILE A 54 30.09 8.61 13.40
N VAL A 55 30.06 9.74 12.68
CA VAL A 55 30.55 11.03 13.20
C VAL A 55 29.67 11.52 14.35
N ILE A 56 28.35 11.33 14.24
CA ILE A 56 27.37 11.75 15.26
C ILE A 56 27.41 10.79 16.47
N TYR A 57 27.60 9.50 16.22
CA TYR A 57 27.60 8.45 17.23
C TYR A 57 28.88 7.60 17.14
N PRO A 58 30.03 8.11 17.62
CA PRO A 58 31.33 7.45 17.45
C PRO A 58 31.42 6.08 18.13
N ASN A 59 30.58 5.82 19.13
CA ASN A 59 30.53 4.53 19.81
C ASN A 59 29.76 3.45 19.02
N ASN A 60 29.01 3.82 17.98
CA ASN A 60 28.29 2.89 17.14
C ASN A 60 29.21 2.35 16.04
N VAL A 61 29.77 1.16 16.29
CA VAL A 61 30.61 0.47 15.31
C VAL A 61 29.73 -0.11 14.19
N PHE A 62 30.02 0.27 12.95
CA PHE A 62 29.39 -0.28 11.75
C PHE A 62 30.40 -1.03 10.87
N PRO A 63 30.06 -2.23 10.37
CA PRO A 63 28.90 -3.03 10.77
C PRO A 63 29.01 -3.47 12.25
N PRO A 64 27.88 -3.83 12.89
CA PRO A 64 27.90 -4.35 14.26
C PRO A 64 28.91 -5.50 14.40
N LYS A 65 29.65 -5.54 15.52
CA LYS A 65 30.65 -6.58 15.81
C LYS A 65 29.97 -7.95 15.98
N LYS A 66 29.84 -8.69 14.88
CA LYS A 66 29.28 -10.03 14.79
C LYS A 66 30.13 -10.91 13.90
N LYS A 67 29.93 -12.23 13.99
CA LYS A 67 30.56 -13.19 13.08
C LYS A 67 29.68 -13.31 11.83
N TYR A 68 30.14 -12.74 10.73
CA TYR A 68 29.39 -12.76 9.46
C TYR A 68 29.84 -13.91 8.57
N THR A 69 28.86 -14.70 8.10
CA THR A 69 29.06 -15.61 6.98
C THR A 69 28.85 -14.83 5.69
N THR A 70 29.90 -14.69 4.89
CA THR A 70 29.83 -13.95 3.62
C THR A 70 29.25 -14.82 2.52
N ILE A 71 28.24 -14.30 1.83
CA ILE A 71 27.59 -14.93 0.68
C ILE A 71 27.84 -14.05 -0.54
N ASN A 72 28.63 -14.55 -1.49
CA ASN A 72 29.01 -13.82 -2.68
C ASN A 72 27.98 -14.04 -3.79
N LEU A 73 27.35 -12.95 -4.24
CA LEU A 73 26.41 -12.93 -5.36
C LEU A 73 27.13 -12.41 -6.59
N THR A 74 27.23 -13.26 -7.62
CA THR A 74 28.11 -13.05 -8.76
C THR A 74 27.37 -12.56 -10.01
N GLY A 75 26.04 -12.58 -9.99
CA GLY A 75 25.18 -12.29 -11.14
C GLY A 75 24.77 -13.54 -11.93
N ASN A 76 25.26 -14.73 -11.54
CA ASN A 76 24.78 -15.99 -12.10
C ASN A 76 23.46 -16.38 -11.43
N LEU A 77 22.38 -16.43 -12.21
CA LEU A 77 21.03 -16.65 -11.70
C LEU A 77 20.88 -17.92 -10.86
N GLU A 78 21.46 -19.04 -11.29
CA GLU A 78 21.28 -20.33 -10.62
C GLU A 78 22.13 -20.42 -9.35
N ALA A 79 23.41 -20.03 -9.45
CA ALA A 79 24.32 -20.04 -8.32
C ALA A 79 23.89 -19.06 -7.22
N ASP A 80 23.44 -17.87 -7.61
CA ASP A 80 22.97 -16.84 -6.68
C ASP A 80 21.68 -17.30 -5.98
N LYS A 81 20.74 -17.95 -6.69
CA LYS A 81 19.52 -18.53 -6.08
C LYS A 81 19.85 -19.57 -5.02
N ILE A 82 20.77 -20.49 -5.29
CA ILE A 82 21.21 -21.52 -4.32
C ILE A 82 21.84 -20.85 -3.10
N SER A 83 22.68 -19.84 -3.34
CA SER A 83 23.35 -19.07 -2.29
C SER A 83 22.36 -18.31 -1.40
N LEU A 84 21.32 -17.72 -1.99
CA LEU A 84 20.25 -17.03 -1.27
C LEU A 84 19.38 -18.00 -0.45
N GLN A 85 19.05 -19.18 -0.99
CA GLN A 85 18.34 -20.23 -0.24
C GLN A 85 19.18 -20.73 0.94
N TYR A 86 20.48 -20.92 0.74
CA TYR A 86 21.40 -21.27 1.82
C TYR A 86 21.42 -20.20 2.92
N ALA A 87 21.45 -18.91 2.54
CA ALA A 87 21.32 -17.80 3.47
C ALA A 87 20.03 -17.86 4.29
N GLN A 88 18.91 -18.14 3.63
CA GLN A 88 17.60 -18.27 4.26
C GLN A 88 17.58 -19.38 5.32
N VAL A 89 18.15 -20.55 4.99
CA VAL A 89 18.28 -21.67 5.93
C VAL A 89 19.16 -21.31 7.13
N LEU A 90 20.31 -20.66 6.90
CA LEU A 90 21.20 -20.20 7.98
C LEU A 90 20.49 -19.23 8.94
N LEU A 91 19.87 -18.18 8.39
CA LEU A 91 19.15 -17.19 9.19
C LEU A 91 17.98 -17.82 9.94
N SER A 92 17.25 -18.75 9.32
CA SER A 92 16.13 -19.45 9.97
C SER A 92 16.61 -20.35 11.12
N ARG A 93 17.74 -21.03 10.94
CA ARG A 93 18.39 -21.83 11.99
C ARG A 93 18.80 -20.95 13.17
N TRP A 94 19.43 -19.81 12.93
CA TRP A 94 19.81 -18.87 14.00
C TRP A 94 18.60 -18.25 14.69
N LYS A 95 17.49 -18.04 13.97
CA LYS A 95 16.21 -17.66 14.56
C LYS A 95 15.72 -18.68 15.57
N ALA A 96 15.71 -19.96 15.19
CA ALA A 96 15.28 -21.05 16.06
C ALA A 96 16.21 -21.22 17.28
N ALA A 97 17.52 -21.06 17.08
CA ALA A 97 18.51 -21.13 18.15
C ALA A 97 18.57 -19.88 19.05
N LYS A 98 17.87 -18.79 18.69
CA LYS A 98 18.00 -17.46 19.30
C LYS A 98 19.44 -16.96 19.33
N ASP A 99 20.22 -17.27 18.30
CA ASP A 99 21.61 -16.85 18.17
C ASP A 99 21.68 -15.44 17.56
N ASP A 100 22.20 -14.49 18.31
CA ASP A 100 22.44 -13.12 17.88
C ASP A 100 23.92 -12.77 17.72
N ILE A 101 24.83 -13.74 17.83
CA ILE A 101 26.27 -13.52 17.61
C ILE A 101 26.60 -13.61 16.12
N GLN A 102 25.80 -14.37 15.38
CA GLN A 102 25.98 -14.65 13.97
C GLN A 102 25.19 -13.68 13.07
N GLY A 103 25.69 -13.50 11.85
CA GLY A 103 25.00 -12.75 10.80
C GLY A 103 25.39 -13.25 9.41
N VAL A 104 24.64 -12.80 8.41
CA VAL A 104 24.97 -12.99 6.99
C VAL A 104 25.44 -11.66 6.41
N ASN A 105 26.53 -11.68 5.67
CA ASN A 105 26.94 -10.57 4.81
C ASN A 105 26.70 -10.96 3.35
N PHE A 106 25.69 -10.39 2.71
CA PHE A 106 25.48 -10.53 1.28
C PHE A 106 26.42 -9.59 0.54
N HIS A 107 27.43 -10.15 -0.13
CA HIS A 107 28.36 -9.38 -0.95
C HIS A 107 27.90 -9.41 -2.41
N PHE A 108 27.57 -8.25 -2.96
CA PHE A 108 27.16 -8.09 -4.36
C PHE A 108 28.38 -7.78 -5.22
N GLY A 109 28.82 -8.75 -6.01
CA GLY A 109 29.93 -8.57 -6.94
C GLY A 109 29.59 -7.58 -8.06
N ASN A 110 30.61 -7.11 -8.79
CA ASN A 110 30.44 -6.10 -9.85
C ASN A 110 29.50 -6.53 -11.00
N LYS A 111 29.32 -7.84 -11.19
CA LYS A 111 28.41 -8.43 -12.19
C LYS A 111 27.03 -8.77 -11.62
N SER A 112 26.82 -8.57 -10.32
CA SER A 112 25.53 -8.77 -9.66
C SER A 112 24.50 -7.82 -10.23
N LYS A 113 23.30 -8.34 -10.50
CA LYS A 113 22.19 -7.55 -11.03
C LYS A 113 21.28 -7.11 -9.89
N TYR A 114 20.50 -6.06 -10.14
CA TYR A 114 19.53 -5.52 -9.17
C TYR A 114 18.57 -6.58 -8.60
N TRP A 115 18.17 -7.57 -9.40
CA TRP A 115 17.28 -8.64 -8.93
C TRP A 115 17.85 -9.41 -7.73
N ALA A 116 19.17 -9.62 -7.67
CA ALA A 116 19.80 -10.37 -6.57
C ALA A 116 19.72 -9.58 -5.26
N PHE A 117 19.80 -8.25 -5.34
CA PHE A 117 19.60 -7.36 -4.19
C PHE A 117 18.16 -7.40 -3.68
N VAL A 118 17.17 -7.29 -4.58
CA VAL A 118 15.76 -7.41 -4.23
C VAL A 118 15.48 -8.78 -3.60
N GLU A 119 16.05 -9.85 -4.17
CA GLU A 119 15.82 -11.20 -3.67
C GLU A 119 16.46 -11.43 -2.29
N ALA A 120 17.63 -10.85 -2.03
CA ALA A 120 18.21 -10.88 -0.68
C ALA A 120 17.31 -10.20 0.35
N ILE A 121 16.64 -9.10 -0.01
CA ILE A 121 15.62 -8.46 0.85
C ILE A 121 14.39 -9.34 1.00
N ASN A 122 13.93 -9.99 -0.08
CA ASN A 122 12.81 -10.92 -0.02
C ASN A 122 13.10 -12.09 0.93
N VAL A 123 14.32 -12.64 0.92
CA VAL A 123 14.78 -13.65 1.87
C VAL A 123 14.68 -13.14 3.31
N CYS A 124 15.18 -11.94 3.59
CA CYS A 124 15.07 -11.32 4.91
C CYS A 124 13.60 -11.14 5.34
N LYS A 125 12.74 -10.66 4.44
CA LYS A 125 11.31 -10.46 4.73
C LYS A 125 10.55 -11.77 4.93
N ALA A 126 10.85 -12.80 4.15
CA ALA A 126 10.18 -14.10 4.22
C ALA A 126 10.35 -14.79 5.59
N ILE A 127 11.42 -14.46 6.31
CA ILE A 127 11.70 -14.99 7.64
C ILE A 127 11.38 -14.00 8.78
N ASP A 128 10.74 -12.87 8.47
CA ASP A 128 10.48 -11.74 9.38
C ASP A 128 11.75 -11.13 10.00
N LEU A 129 12.84 -11.07 9.25
CA LEU A 129 14.07 -10.42 9.70
C LEU A 129 13.90 -8.90 9.69
N GLN A 130 13.90 -8.30 10.87
CA GLN A 130 13.70 -6.85 11.03
C GLN A 130 14.98 -6.04 10.78
N LEU A 131 16.16 -6.65 10.98
CA LEU A 131 17.44 -5.94 10.95
C LEU A 131 18.28 -6.42 9.77
N TYR A 132 18.26 -5.63 8.70
CA TYR A 132 19.20 -5.71 7.60
C TYR A 132 19.65 -4.30 7.22
N MET A 133 20.92 -4.14 6.87
CA MET A 133 21.55 -2.85 6.60
C MET A 133 22.37 -2.93 5.32
N PRO A 134 21.84 -2.45 4.19
CA PRO A 134 22.62 -2.31 2.97
C PRO A 134 23.60 -1.14 3.09
N TYR A 135 24.84 -1.41 2.67
CA TYR A 135 25.91 -0.42 2.58
C TYR A 135 26.88 -0.78 1.46
N GLN A 136 27.00 0.13 0.49
CA GLN A 136 27.81 -0.09 -0.71
C GLN A 136 27.43 -1.42 -1.40
N ASN A 137 28.41 -2.30 -1.64
CA ASN A 137 28.24 -3.60 -2.27
C ASN A 137 27.96 -4.72 -1.25
N ASN A 138 27.58 -4.39 -0.02
CA ASN A 138 27.33 -5.36 1.03
C ASN A 138 25.95 -5.12 1.66
N MET A 139 25.29 -6.18 2.10
CA MET A 139 24.11 -6.08 2.94
C MET A 139 24.25 -7.01 4.14
N TYR A 140 24.28 -6.42 5.32
CA TYR A 140 24.42 -7.14 6.57
C TYR A 140 23.05 -7.48 7.12
N ALA A 141 22.76 -8.77 7.31
CA ALA A 141 21.51 -9.29 7.82
C ALA A 141 21.78 -10.08 9.11
N MET A 142 21.10 -9.73 10.20
CA MET A 142 21.37 -10.35 11.50
C MET A 142 20.15 -10.32 12.41
N TRP A 143 20.06 -11.29 13.32
CA TRP A 143 19.06 -11.23 14.38
C TRP A 143 19.50 -10.31 15.51
N SER A 144 18.51 -9.76 16.21
CA SER A 144 18.70 -9.05 17.47
C SER A 144 17.58 -9.51 18.42
N PHE A 145 17.91 -10.44 19.32
CA PHE A 145 16.97 -10.96 20.32
C PHE A 145 17.00 -10.17 21.62
N HIS A 146 18.08 -9.42 21.86
CA HIS A 146 18.13 -8.52 22.98
C HIS A 146 17.06 -7.43 22.79
N PRO A 147 16.21 -7.18 23.79
CA PRO A 147 15.33 -6.02 23.78
C PRO A 147 16.23 -4.79 23.86
N GLY A 148 16.73 -4.32 22.72
CA GLY A 148 17.36 -3.01 22.63
C GLY A 148 16.33 -2.03 23.14
N HIS A 149 16.61 -1.37 24.28
CA HIS A 149 15.73 -0.48 25.04
C HIS A 149 14.61 0.14 24.17
N ARG A 150 13.50 -0.59 23.98
CA ARG A 150 12.40 -0.14 23.12
C ARG A 150 11.63 1.01 23.76
N ASP A 151 11.92 1.29 25.03
CA ASP A 151 11.34 2.40 25.79
C ASP A 151 11.99 3.74 25.48
N LYS A 152 13.16 3.75 24.83
CA LYS A 152 13.77 5.01 24.39
C LYS A 152 13.24 5.31 22.99
N LYS A 153 12.22 6.17 22.94
CA LYS A 153 11.70 6.77 21.71
C LYS A 153 12.87 7.17 20.81
N LEU A 154 13.00 6.51 19.67
CA LEU A 154 14.06 6.79 18.71
C LEU A 154 13.79 8.18 18.13
N GLN A 155 14.52 9.16 18.64
CA GLN A 155 14.48 10.53 18.16
C GLN A 155 15.35 10.60 16.91
N LEU A 156 14.70 10.50 15.74
CA LEU A 156 15.38 10.69 14.46
C LEU A 156 15.25 12.16 14.08
N PRO A 157 16.35 12.85 13.74
CA PRO A 157 16.27 14.15 13.11
C PRO A 157 15.72 13.97 11.69
N LEU A 158 14.41 14.12 11.55
CA LEU A 158 13.75 14.27 10.25
C LEU A 158 13.79 15.75 9.90
N CYS A 159 14.04 16.08 8.62
CA CYS A 159 14.22 17.44 8.13
C CYS A 159 13.21 18.43 8.76
N GLY A 160 13.67 19.25 9.71
CA GLY A 160 12.87 20.30 10.37
C GLY A 160 12.40 20.03 11.80
N GLY A 161 12.68 18.88 12.43
CA GLY A 161 12.34 18.66 13.82
C GLY A 161 12.75 17.30 14.42
N ILE A 162 12.83 17.23 15.74
CA ILE A 162 13.03 15.98 16.48
C ILE A 162 11.65 15.33 16.67
N GLY A 163 11.32 14.38 15.79
CA GLY A 163 10.10 13.58 15.90
C GLY A 163 10.38 12.25 16.59
N ASN A 164 9.47 11.79 17.45
CA ASN A 164 9.46 10.40 17.88
C ASN A 164 8.97 9.55 16.71
N PHE A 165 9.80 8.65 16.19
CA PHE A 165 9.37 7.72 15.15
C PHE A 165 8.61 6.56 15.79
N GLU A 166 7.29 6.65 15.82
CA GLU A 166 6.45 5.46 15.95
C GLU A 166 6.44 4.75 14.59
N PRO A 167 6.78 3.45 14.53
CA PRO A 167 6.63 2.71 13.28
C PRO A 167 5.16 2.86 12.86
N PRO A 168 4.89 3.32 11.62
CA PRO A 168 3.52 3.54 11.21
C PRO A 168 2.77 2.22 11.37
N PRO A 169 1.57 2.21 12.01
CA PRO A 169 0.75 1.02 12.03
C PRO A 169 0.60 0.55 10.58
N GLN A 170 0.72 -0.76 10.33
CA GLN A 170 0.58 -1.33 8.99
C GLN A 170 -0.70 -0.77 8.38
N ARG A 171 -0.56 0.21 7.47
CA ARG A 171 -1.73 0.88 6.92
C ARG A 171 -2.47 -0.17 6.12
N PRO A 172 -3.78 -0.39 6.36
CA PRO A 172 -4.55 -1.25 5.47
C PRO A 172 -4.34 -0.70 4.06
N THR A 173 -3.98 -1.58 3.12
CA THR A 173 -3.84 -1.21 1.71
C THR A 173 -5.05 -0.39 1.30
N PHE A 174 -4.85 0.71 0.57
CA PHE A 174 -5.91 1.62 0.12
C PHE A 174 -7.13 0.86 -0.44
N TYR A 175 -6.89 -0.26 -1.13
CA TYR A 175 -7.91 -1.17 -1.63
C TYR A 175 -8.78 -1.82 -0.55
N LYS A 176 -8.19 -2.30 0.56
CA LYS A 176 -8.93 -2.81 1.73
C LYS A 176 -9.79 -1.71 2.35
N MET A 177 -9.23 -0.50 2.50
CA MET A 177 -9.96 0.64 3.05
C MET A 177 -11.12 1.07 2.14
N MET A 178 -10.93 1.00 0.81
CA MET A 178 -11.99 1.26 -0.16
C MET A 178 -13.07 0.18 -0.16
N LEU A 179 -12.69 -1.10 -0.10
CA LEU A 179 -13.63 -2.24 -0.05
C LEU A 179 -14.48 -2.22 1.21
N ASP A 180 -13.87 -1.93 2.36
CA ASP A 180 -14.55 -1.81 3.64
C ASP A 180 -15.60 -0.69 3.58
N LYS A 181 -15.20 0.48 3.06
CA LYS A 181 -16.13 1.59 2.78
C LYS A 181 -17.18 1.25 1.75
N PHE A 182 -16.86 0.50 0.69
CA PHE A 182 -17.85 0.07 -0.31
C PHE A 182 -18.89 -0.87 0.28
N GLY A 183 -18.50 -1.72 1.24
CA GLY A 183 -19.42 -2.54 2.03
C GLY A 183 -20.47 -1.69 2.74
N ASP A 184 -20.06 -0.59 3.37
CA ASP A 184 -20.97 0.34 4.06
C ASP A 184 -22.01 0.99 3.11
N TYR A 185 -21.66 1.19 1.84
CA TYR A 185 -22.50 1.90 0.87
C TYR A 185 -23.19 0.98 -0.16
N TRP A 186 -23.07 -0.34 -0.02
CA TRP A 186 -23.67 -1.27 -1.00
C TRP A 186 -25.21 -1.20 -1.01
N LEU A 187 -25.83 -1.05 0.17
CA LEU A 187 -27.29 -0.94 0.32
C LEU A 187 -27.83 0.34 -0.33
N SER A 188 -27.14 1.47 -0.16
CA SER A 188 -27.54 2.73 -0.82
C SER A 188 -27.40 2.63 -2.33
N GLY A 189 -26.39 1.90 -2.82
CA GLY A 189 -26.23 1.55 -4.24
C GLY A 189 -27.43 0.76 -4.80
N ILE A 190 -27.91 -0.28 -4.10
CA ILE A 190 -29.08 -1.05 -4.53
C ILE A 190 -30.34 -0.18 -4.56
N VAL A 191 -30.58 0.60 -3.50
CA VAL A 191 -31.77 1.47 -3.42
C VAL A 191 -31.76 2.48 -4.57
N PHE A 192 -30.60 3.01 -4.91
CA PHE A 192 -30.43 3.89 -6.07
C PHE A 192 -30.78 3.17 -7.38
N MET A 193 -30.24 1.97 -7.60
CA MET A 193 -30.52 1.18 -8.81
C MET A 193 -32.00 0.83 -8.93
N LEU A 194 -32.68 0.51 -7.83
CA LEU A 194 -34.13 0.26 -7.81
C LEU A 194 -34.93 1.53 -8.13
N MET A 195 -34.53 2.69 -7.59
CA MET A 195 -35.15 3.99 -7.94
C MET A 195 -35.01 4.32 -9.43
N VAL A 196 -33.83 4.09 -10.00
CA VAL A 196 -33.58 4.32 -11.43
C VAL A 196 -34.41 3.35 -12.28
N SER A 197 -34.47 2.07 -11.90
CA SER A 197 -35.29 1.07 -12.60
C SER A 197 -36.78 1.43 -12.57
N GLY A 198 -37.29 1.89 -11.42
CA GLY A 198 -38.69 2.29 -11.27
C GLY A 198 -39.06 3.53 -12.09
N THR A 199 -38.16 4.51 -12.19
CA THR A 199 -38.38 5.72 -13.01
C THR A 199 -38.38 5.39 -14.50
N LEU A 200 -37.48 4.51 -14.95
CA LEU A 200 -37.45 4.02 -16.34
C LEU A 200 -38.73 3.26 -16.71
N LEU A 201 -39.25 2.39 -15.83
CA LEU A 201 -40.52 1.68 -16.03
C LEU A 201 -41.71 2.65 -16.16
N LYS A 202 -41.78 3.68 -15.30
CA LYS A 202 -42.83 4.72 -15.39
C LYS A 202 -42.77 5.51 -16.68
N LEU A 203 -41.57 5.86 -17.16
CA LEU A 203 -41.39 6.55 -18.44
C LEU A 203 -41.88 5.71 -19.61
N LYS A 204 -41.55 4.40 -19.61
CA LYS A 204 -42.01 3.45 -20.64
C LYS A 204 -43.54 3.32 -20.64
N SER A 205 -44.17 3.24 -19.46
CA SER A 205 -45.63 3.17 -19.30
C SER A 205 -46.33 4.44 -19.83
N LYS A 206 -45.82 5.63 -19.53
CA LYS A 206 -46.37 6.88 -20.06
C LYS A 206 -46.26 6.98 -21.58
N SER A 207 -45.13 6.58 -22.15
CA SER A 207 -44.92 6.57 -23.60
C SER A 207 -45.91 5.62 -24.30
N ALA A 208 -46.21 4.45 -23.71
CA ALA A 208 -47.20 3.51 -24.23
C ALA A 208 -48.62 4.08 -24.20
N LYS A 209 -49.04 4.72 -23.10
CA LYS A 209 -50.35 5.38 -23.01
C LYS A 209 -50.51 6.49 -24.05
N HIS A 210 -49.47 7.30 -24.26
CA HIS A 210 -49.53 8.41 -25.21
C HIS A 210 -49.65 7.94 -26.68
N LYS A 211 -49.08 6.77 -27.02
CA LYS A 211 -49.27 6.13 -28.35
C LYS A 211 -50.71 5.65 -28.56
N LEU A 212 -51.36 5.11 -27.53
CA LEU A 212 -52.75 4.65 -27.60
C LEU A 212 -53.75 5.82 -27.75
N THR A 213 -53.51 6.96 -27.11
CA THR A 213 -54.38 8.13 -27.27
C THR A 213 -54.30 8.73 -28.67
N LEU A 214 -53.17 8.61 -29.37
CA LEU A 214 -53.01 9.10 -30.74
C LEU A 214 -53.66 8.18 -31.79
N GLN A 215 -53.93 6.91 -31.48
CA GLN A 215 -54.62 5.98 -32.40
C GLN A 215 -56.15 6.04 -32.33
N ASN A 216 -56.73 6.73 -31.34
CA ASN A 216 -58.19 6.85 -31.16
C ASN A 216 -58.74 8.20 -31.65
N ILE A 217 -57.95 8.99 -32.38
CA ILE A 217 -58.34 10.32 -32.91
C ILE A 217 -58.62 10.26 -34.43
N ASP A 218 -58.49 9.09 -35.06
CA ASP A 218 -58.93 8.79 -36.42
C ASP A 218 -60.27 8.02 -36.41
#